data_AF-A0AAE0JV02-F1
#
_entry.id   AF-A0AAE0JV02-F1
#
_cell.length_a   1.000
_cell.length_b   1.000
_cell.length_c   1.000
_cell.angle_alpha   90.00
_cell.angle_beta   90.00
_cell.angle_gamma   90.00
#
_symmetry.space_group_name_H-M   'P 1'
#
loop_
_entity.id
_entity.type
_entity.pdbx_description
1 polymer ?
#
loop_
_entity_poly.entity_id
_entity_poly.type
_entity_poly.pdbx_seq_one_letter_code
_entity_poly.pdbx_strand_id
1 'polypeptide(L)' 'IDEIDAIATKRFDAQTGADGEVQRILLELLNQMDGFDQTANVKVIMATNRADTLDPALLRPGRLESR' A
#
# COMPACT_ATOMS: atom_id res chain seq x y z
N ILE A 1 -2.90 -7.31 7.52
CA ILE A 1 -1.75 -6.40 7.77
C ILE A 1 -2.26 -5.28 8.64
N ASP A 2 -1.65 -5.07 9.80
CA ASP A 2 -2.02 -3.96 10.67
C ASP A 2 -1.03 -2.81 10.48
N GLU A 3 -1.44 -1.59 10.85
CA GLU A 3 -0.61 -0.38 10.77
C GLU A 3 0.04 -0.16 9.40
N ILE A 4 -0.73 -0.37 8.32
CA ILE A 4 -0.22 -0.24 6.94
C ILE A 4 0.28 1.19 6.65
N ASP A 5 -0.20 2.20 7.37
CA ASP A 5 0.25 3.59 7.30
C ASP A 5 1.75 3.76 7.61
N ALA A 6 2.38 2.86 8.36
CA ALA A 6 3.82 2.90 8.61
C ALA A 6 4.66 2.75 7.32
N ILE A 7 4.14 2.06 6.29
CA ILE A 7 4.84 1.81 5.02
C ILE A 7 4.13 2.39 3.80
N ALA A 8 2.87 2.81 3.95
CA ALA A 8 2.01 3.25 2.86
C ALA A 8 1.66 4.74 2.90
N THR A 9 2.50 5.58 3.53
CA THR A 9 2.23 7.02 3.64
C THR A 9 2.45 7.77 2.31
N LYS A 10 1.61 8.78 2.04
CA LYS A 10 1.70 9.66 0.87
C LYS A 10 3.05 10.36 0.82
N ARG A 11 3.53 10.55 -0.40
CA ARG A 11 4.84 11.10 -0.78
C ARG A 11 5.09 12.58 -0.41
N PHE A 12 4.24 13.20 0.41
CA PHE A 12 4.20 14.66 0.57
C PHE A 12 5.39 15.27 1.34
N ASP A 13 6.30 14.47 1.91
CA ASP A 13 7.43 15.01 2.69
C ASP A 13 8.77 14.26 2.51
N ALA A 14 8.93 13.54 1.40
CA ALA A 14 10.14 12.74 1.13
C ALA A 14 11.32 13.62 0.68
N GLN A 15 11.91 14.37 1.61
CA GLN A 15 13.21 15.04 1.44
C GLN A 15 14.38 14.26 2.05
N THR A 16 14.13 13.12 2.72
CA THR A 16 15.18 12.37 3.43
C THR A 16 15.38 10.96 2.84
N GLY A 17 16.64 10.52 2.70
CA GLY A 17 17.01 9.26 2.04
C GLY A 17 16.44 7.98 2.68
N ALA A 18 15.92 8.05 3.90
CA ALA A 18 15.25 6.94 4.58
C ALA A 18 13.88 6.60 3.94
N ASP A 19 13.22 7.59 3.32
CA ASP A 19 11.91 7.42 2.69
C ASP A 19 11.98 6.57 1.39
N GLY A 20 13.16 6.49 0.76
CA GLY A 20 13.35 5.74 -0.47
C GLY A 20 13.22 4.22 -0.31
N GLU A 21 13.65 3.66 0.83
CA GLU A 21 13.50 2.22 1.10
C GLU A 21 12.05 1.84 1.37
N VAL A 22 11.36 2.64 2.19
CA VAL A 22 9.92 2.47 2.47
C VAL A 22 9.12 2.54 1.18
N GLN A 23 9.44 3.51 0.31
CA GLN A 23 8.79 3.63 -0.99
C GLN A 23 9.03 2.41 -1.88
N ARG A 24 10.26 1.85 -1.87
CA ARG A 24 10.58 0.64 -2.65
C ARG A 24 9.80 -0.57 -2.15
N ILE A 25 9.65 -0.72 -0.84
CA ILE A 25 8.84 -1.78 -0.22
C ILE A 25 7.37 -1.63 -0.61
N LEU A 26 6.83 -0.40 -0.56
CA LEU A 26 5.44 -0.13 -0.98
C LEU A 26 5.21 -0.48 -2.46
N LEU A 27 6.14 -0.11 -3.34
CA LEU A 27 6.05 -0.43 -4.77
C LEU A 27 6.08 -1.94 -5.02
N GLU A 28 6.93 -2.68 -4.30
CA GLU A 28 6.99 -4.12 -4.42
C GLU A 28 5.71 -4.79 -3.92
N LEU A 29 5.15 -4.31 -2.80
CA LEU A 29 3.86 -4.77 -2.31
C LEU A 29 2.75 -4.55 -3.35
N LEU A 30 2.71 -3.36 -3.97
CA LEU A 30 1.76 -3.06 -5.04
C LEU A 30 1.94 -3.95 -6.27
N ASN A 31 3.18 -4.23 -6.68
CA ASN A 31 3.46 -5.14 -7.79
C ASN A 31 3.02 -6.57 -7.49
N GLN A 32 3.23 -7.03 -6.25
CA GLN A 32 2.74 -8.33 -5.82
C GLN A 32 1.22 -8.38 -5.77
N MET A 33 0.57 -7.29 -5.36
CA MET A 33 -0.89 -7.16 -5.39
C MET A 33 -1.46 -7.22 -6.81
N ASP A 34 -0.82 -6.56 -7.77
CA ASP A 34 -1.21 -6.62 -9.19
C ASP A 34 -0.91 -8.00 -9.83
N GLY A 35 0.06 -8.73 -9.29
CA GLY A 35 0.48 -10.05 -9.77
C GLY A 35 -0.33 -11.23 -9.26
N PHE A 36 -1.29 -11.01 -8.35
CA PHE A 36 -2.20 -12.09 -7.96
C PHE A 36 -3.14 -12.45 -9.11
N ASP A 37 -2.96 -13.67 -9.62
CA ASP A 37 -3.86 -14.26 -10.59
C ASP A 37 -5.26 -14.37 -9.95
N GLN A 38 -6.32 -13.94 -10.64
CA GLN A 38 -7.70 -13.93 -10.11
C GLN A 38 -8.22 -15.34 -9.75
N THR A 39 -7.49 -16.37 -10.17
CA THR A 39 -7.70 -17.78 -9.81
C THR A 39 -7.25 -18.12 -8.39
N ALA A 40 -6.36 -17.32 -7.79
CA ALA A 40 -5.98 -17.45 -6.38
C ALA A 40 -7.08 -16.79 -5.52
N ASN A 41 -7.86 -17.59 -4.79
CA ASN A 41 -8.89 -17.12 -3.84
C ASN A 41 -8.25 -16.52 -2.56
N VAL A 42 -7.35 -15.56 -2.73
CA VAL A 42 -6.60 -14.89 -1.66
C VAL A 42 -7.25 -13.54 -1.41
N LYS A 43 -7.69 -13.31 -0.17
CA LYS A 43 -8.21 -12.02 0.27
C LYS A 43 -7.18 -11.37 1.19
N VAL A 44 -6.81 -10.13 0.88
CA VAL A 44 -5.91 -9.34 1.72
C VAL A 44 -6.74 -8.35 2.54
N ILE A 45 -6.59 -8.39 3.86
CA ILE A 45 -7.21 -7.45 4.78
C ILE A 45 -6.11 -6.59 5.40
N MET A 46 -6.29 -5.28 5.35
CA MET A 46 -5.38 -4.30 5.91
C MET A 46 -6.12 -3.37 6.88
N ALA A 47 -5.43 -2.94 7.93
CA ALA A 47 -5.92 -1.97 8.90
C ALA A 47 -4.93 -0.80 8.98
N THR A 48 -5.48 0.40 9.20
CA THR A 48 -4.73 1.64 9.33
C THR A 48 -5.39 2.52 10.38
N ASN A 49 -4.60 3.30 11.09
CA ASN A 49 -5.11 4.34 11.98
C ASN A 49 -5.21 5.71 11.28
N ARG A 50 -4.63 5.85 10.07
CA ARG A 50 -4.47 7.11 9.35
C ARG A 50 -4.79 6.95 7.86
N ALA A 51 -6.07 6.74 7.55
CA ALA A 51 -6.51 6.54 6.16
C ALA A 51 -6.28 7.77 5.25
N ASP A 52 -6.23 8.97 5.83
CA ASP A 52 -5.98 10.23 5.15
C ASP A 52 -4.54 10.36 4.64
N THR A 53 -3.59 9.70 5.31
CA THR A 53 -2.16 9.72 4.96
C THR A 53 -1.77 8.61 3.98
N LEU A 54 -2.66 7.70 3.58
CA LEU A 54 -2.33 6.58 2.71
C LEU A 54 -2.10 6.96 1.23
N ASP A 55 -1.13 6.32 0.56
CA ASP A 55 -0.87 6.51 -0.87
C ASP A 55 -2.12 6.12 -1.69
N PRO A 56 -2.66 7.06 -2.50
CA PRO A 56 -3.87 6.81 -3.29
C PRO A 56 -3.71 5.68 -4.32
N ALA A 57 -2.49 5.24 -4.64
CA ALA A 57 -2.24 4.10 -5.50
C ALA A 57 -2.74 2.77 -4.92
N LEU A 58 -2.89 2.67 -3.59
CA LEU A 58 -3.47 1.50 -2.92
C LEU A 58 -4.99 1.41 -3.10
N LEU A 59 -5.67 2.56 -3.13
CA LEU A 59 -7.13 2.67 -3.26
C LEU A 59 -7.63 2.52 -4.70
N ARG A 60 -6.73 2.19 -5.64
CA ARG A 60 -7.12 1.99 -7.04
C ARG A 60 -7.93 0.70 -7.19
N PRO A 61 -8.98 0.69 -8.03
CA PRO A 61 -9.75 -0.51 -8.31
C PRO A 61 -8.85 -1.68 -8.72
N GLY A 62 -9.09 -2.85 -8.13
CA GLY A 62 -8.26 -4.05 -8.33
C GLY A 62 -7.14 -4.25 -7.30
N ARG A 63 -6.88 -3.29 -6.41
CA ARG A 63 -5.88 -3.41 -5.32
C ARG A 63 -6.53 -3.49 -3.94
N LEU A 64 -6.97 -2.36 -3.40
CA LEU A 64 -7.78 -2.31 -2.18
C LEU A 64 -9.12 -1.66 -2.47
N GLU A 65 -10.19 -2.36 -2.09
CA GLU A 65 -11.51 -1.77 -2.02
C GLU A 65 -11.72 -1.23 -0.61
N SER A 66 -11.93 0.08 -0.50
CA SER A 66 -12.45 0.69 0.73
C SER A 66 -13.97 0.58 0.68
N ARG A 67 -14.50 -0.47 1.31
CA ARG A 67 -15.94 -0.70 1.44
C ARG A 67 -16.43 -0.22 2.80
#